data_AF-A0A975NGT8-F1
#
_entry.id   AF-A0A975NGT8-F1
#
_cell.length_a   1.000
_cell.length_b   1.000
_cell.length_c   1.000
_cell.angle_alpha   90.00
_cell.angle_beta   90.00
_cell.angle_gamma   90.00
#
_symmetry.space_group_name_H-M   'P 1'
#
loop_
_entity.id
_entity.type
_entity.pdbx_description
1 polymer ?
#
loop_
_entity_poly.entity_id
_entity_poly.type
_entity_poly.pdbx_seq_one_letter_code
_entity_poly.pdbx_strand_id
1 'polypeptide(L)'
;MEDDQKRQDATSRDRSPNELYSLSIDEVADMYEEAGFPRTPRAIQRYCALDKLDCHKAETPTGERYLVAPYSVERHIKYIKEVSRPGATSRDNSRPDATIRPLGNKVQEEPRQATTSPDQTRQVATVREEDSRYVAALERENDFLRGEISVKNTQIHELTERSKETNTLIHRLQSMLAPLLIAPENRNGGEIQ
;
A
#
# COMPACT_ATOMS: atom_id res chain seq x y z
N MET A 1 -25.85 -44.50 11.68
CA MET A 1 -26.28 -43.36 10.85
C MET A 1 -26.04 -42.16 11.73
N GLU A 2 -24.92 -41.48 11.50
CA GLU A 2 -24.45 -40.37 12.33
C GLU A 2 -24.14 -39.22 11.37
N ASP A 3 -24.62 -38.02 11.71
CA ASP A 3 -24.64 -36.87 10.80
C ASP A 3 -23.24 -36.32 10.53
N ASP A 4 -22.83 -36.38 9.26
CA ASP A 4 -21.57 -35.81 8.78
C ASP A 4 -21.71 -34.28 8.64
N GLN A 5 -21.54 -33.58 9.76
CA GLN A 5 -21.65 -32.13 9.86
C GLN A 5 -20.50 -31.45 9.09
N LYS A 6 -20.78 -31.15 7.81
CA LYS A 6 -19.91 -30.35 6.95
C LYS A 6 -19.48 -29.06 7.64
N ARG A 7 -18.18 -28.97 7.91
CA ARG A 7 -17.52 -27.74 8.37
C ARG A 7 -17.80 -26.60 7.41
N GLN A 8 -18.42 -25.54 7.91
CA GLN A 8 -18.47 -24.26 7.19
C GLN A 8 -17.17 -23.51 7.48
N ASP A 9 -16.14 -23.73 6.66
CA ASP A 9 -14.99 -22.84 6.64
C ASP A 9 -15.36 -21.54 5.91
N ALA A 10 -15.32 -20.44 6.66
CA ALA A 10 -15.28 -19.09 6.12
C ALA A 10 -13.86 -18.82 5.58
N THR A 11 -13.63 -17.98 4.56
CA THR A 11 -14.31 -16.72 4.28
C THR A 11 -14.48 -16.46 2.79
N SER A 12 -15.55 -15.75 2.45
CA SER A 12 -15.85 -15.21 1.11
C SER A 12 -14.71 -14.31 0.61
N ARG A 13 -13.86 -14.86 -0.26
CA ARG A 13 -12.87 -14.08 -1.05
C ARG A 13 -13.38 -13.74 -2.46
N ASP A 14 -14.50 -14.34 -2.86
CA ASP A 14 -15.19 -14.16 -4.15
C ASP A 14 -16.40 -13.20 -4.08
N ARG A 15 -16.43 -12.26 -3.12
CA ARG A 15 -17.37 -11.13 -3.20
C ARG A 15 -16.85 -10.16 -4.27
N SER A 16 -17.70 -9.79 -5.22
CA SER A 16 -17.35 -8.88 -6.33
C SER A 16 -16.63 -7.62 -5.81
N PRO A 17 -15.51 -7.17 -6.41
CA PRO A 17 -14.78 -6.00 -5.93
C PRO A 17 -15.68 -4.77 -5.71
N ASN A 18 -16.67 -4.57 -6.58
CA ASN A 18 -17.58 -3.42 -6.50
C ASN A 18 -18.59 -3.53 -5.34
N GLU A 19 -18.88 -4.72 -4.82
CA GLU A 19 -19.72 -4.92 -3.62
C GLU A 19 -18.92 -4.76 -2.32
N LEU A 20 -17.58 -4.87 -2.39
CA LEU A 20 -16.69 -4.69 -1.24
C LEU A 20 -16.40 -3.21 -0.95
N TYR A 21 -16.44 -2.35 -1.96
CA TYR A 21 -16.11 -0.92 -1.88
C TYR A 21 -17.32 -0.05 -2.24
N SER A 22 -18.32 -0.01 -1.38
CA SER A 22 -19.56 0.73 -1.62
C SER A 22 -19.56 2.17 -1.10
N LEU A 23 -18.76 2.49 -0.08
CA LEU A 23 -18.86 3.76 0.64
C LEU A 23 -18.02 4.86 -0.01
N SER A 24 -18.62 6.04 -0.17
CA SER A 24 -17.93 7.28 -0.52
C SER A 24 -17.20 7.89 0.70
N ILE A 25 -16.30 8.84 0.44
CA ILE A 25 -15.54 9.52 1.50
C ILE A 25 -16.46 10.23 2.51
N ASP A 26 -17.57 10.80 2.06
CA ASP A 26 -18.46 11.61 2.88
C ASP A 26 -19.31 10.71 3.79
N GLU A 27 -19.87 9.61 3.27
CA GLU A 27 -20.54 8.58 4.09
C GLU A 27 -19.61 7.97 5.15
N VAL A 28 -18.32 7.81 4.82
CA VAL A 28 -17.31 7.37 5.80
C VAL A 28 -17.07 8.44 6.87
N ALA A 29 -17.18 9.74 6.55
CA ALA A 29 -17.08 10.82 7.53
C ALA A 29 -18.23 10.73 8.54
N ASP A 30 -19.45 10.54 8.07
CA ASP A 30 -20.63 10.37 8.92
C ASP A 30 -20.46 9.19 9.90
N MET A 31 -19.97 8.03 9.42
CA MET A 31 -19.64 6.89 10.30
C MET A 31 -18.58 7.21 11.38
N TYR A 32 -17.63 8.10 11.09
CA TYR A 32 -16.66 8.58 12.08
C TYR A 32 -17.29 9.53 13.10
N GLU A 33 -18.23 10.36 12.69
CA GLU A 33 -18.98 11.25 13.59
C GLU A 33 -19.91 10.45 14.52
N GLU A 34 -20.69 9.50 13.98
CA GLU A 34 -21.52 8.57 14.76
C GLU A 34 -20.71 7.77 15.80
N ALA A 35 -19.48 7.41 15.45
CA ALA A 35 -18.58 6.71 16.36
C ALA A 35 -17.96 7.59 17.46
N GLY A 36 -18.17 8.92 17.42
CA GLY A 36 -17.63 9.90 18.35
C GLY A 36 -16.22 10.41 18.00
N PHE A 37 -15.73 10.17 16.78
CA PHE A 37 -14.37 10.51 16.34
C PHE A 37 -14.38 11.30 15.02
N PRO A 38 -14.96 12.52 14.97
CA PRO A 38 -15.15 13.26 13.72
C PRO A 38 -13.87 13.40 12.90
N ARG A 39 -13.96 13.09 11.61
CA ARG A 39 -12.86 13.16 10.63
C ARG A 39 -13.32 13.92 9.39
N THR A 40 -12.53 14.89 8.96
CA THR A 40 -12.81 15.61 7.72
C THR A 40 -12.58 14.70 6.50
N PRO A 41 -13.27 14.93 5.36
CA PRO A 41 -13.05 14.20 4.11
C PRO A 41 -11.58 14.13 3.69
N ARG A 42 -10.81 15.21 3.91
CA ARG A 42 -9.36 15.27 3.65
C ARG A 42 -8.54 14.35 4.56
N ALA A 43 -8.99 14.11 5.80
CA ALA A 43 -8.34 13.13 6.68
C ALA A 43 -8.61 11.69 6.21
N ILE A 44 -9.82 11.40 5.73
CA ILE A 44 -10.21 10.08 5.20
C ILE A 44 -9.45 9.78 3.91
N GLN A 45 -9.35 10.74 2.99
CA GLN A 45 -8.48 10.66 1.81
C GLN A 45 -7.02 10.34 2.18
N ARG A 46 -6.50 10.97 3.25
CA ARG A 46 -5.15 10.65 3.77
C ARG A 46 -5.06 9.26 4.37
N TYR A 47 -6.12 8.72 4.98
CA TYR A 47 -6.12 7.34 5.47
C TYR A 47 -6.13 6.31 4.34
N CYS A 48 -6.83 6.58 3.24
CA CYS A 48 -6.74 5.80 2.02
C CYS A 48 -5.33 5.86 1.40
N ALA A 49 -4.69 7.04 1.39
CA ALA A 49 -3.34 7.22 0.84
C ALA A 49 -2.19 6.72 1.75
N LEU A 50 -2.51 6.25 2.96
CA LEU A 50 -1.56 5.71 3.95
C LEU A 50 -1.88 4.25 4.33
N ASP A 51 -2.70 3.58 3.51
CA ASP A 51 -3.17 2.20 3.70
C ASP A 51 -3.70 1.92 5.11
N LYS A 52 -4.36 2.91 5.72
CA LYS A 52 -5.07 2.77 7.00
C LYS A 52 -6.52 2.34 6.78
N LEU A 53 -7.08 2.75 5.65
CA LEU A 53 -8.37 2.30 5.14
C LEU A 53 -8.18 1.57 3.82
N ASP A 54 -8.88 0.46 3.66
CA ASP A 54 -8.95 -0.30 2.41
C ASP A 54 -9.86 0.47 1.45
N CYS A 55 -9.25 1.19 0.52
CA CYS A 55 -9.92 2.03 -0.47
C CYS A 55 -9.39 1.70 -1.88
N HIS A 56 -10.25 1.79 -2.88
CA HIS A 56 -9.81 1.85 -4.28
C HIS A 56 -10.19 3.21 -4.90
N LYS A 57 -9.45 3.63 -5.92
CA LYS A 57 -9.84 4.74 -6.78
C LYS A 57 -10.76 4.21 -7.87
N ALA A 58 -11.94 4.82 -8.00
CA ALA A 58 -12.86 4.59 -9.10
C ALA A 58 -12.91 5.83 -10.00
N GLU A 59 -12.81 5.62 -11.30
CA GLU A 59 -13.11 6.65 -12.30
C GLU A 59 -14.63 6.86 -12.35
N THR A 60 -15.07 8.08 -12.08
CA THR A 60 -16.45 8.52 -12.31
C THR A 60 -16.48 9.54 -13.45
N PRO A 61 -17.63 9.76 -14.12
CA PRO A 61 -17.74 10.73 -15.21
C PRO A 61 -17.33 12.17 -14.83
N THR A 62 -17.32 12.49 -13.53
CA THR A 62 -16.93 13.81 -12.98
C THR A 62 -15.47 13.85 -12.48
N GLY A 63 -14.72 12.75 -12.55
CA GLY A 63 -13.33 12.63 -12.08
C GLY A 63 -13.04 11.38 -11.25
N GLU A 64 -11.86 11.29 -10.64
CA GLU A 64 -11.52 10.22 -9.70
C GLU A 64 -12.21 10.41 -8.35
N ARG A 65 -12.79 9.35 -7.78
CA ARG A 65 -13.22 9.31 -6.37
C ARG A 65 -12.68 8.07 -5.67
N TYR A 66 -12.47 8.16 -4.35
CA TYR A 66 -12.21 6.96 -3.55
C TYR A 66 -13.53 6.28 -3.17
N LEU A 67 -13.53 4.96 -3.26
CA LEU A 67 -14.55 4.08 -2.71
C LEU A 67 -13.91 3.18 -1.66
N VAL A 68 -14.51 3.14 -0.47
CA VAL A 68 -13.95 2.57 0.76
C VAL A 68 -14.75 1.34 1.16
N ALA A 69 -14.05 0.33 1.71
CA ALA A 69 -14.72 -0.86 2.21
C ALA A 69 -15.25 -0.65 3.64
N PRO A 70 -16.53 -0.97 3.93
CA PRO A 70 -17.14 -0.70 5.23
C PRO A 70 -16.42 -1.41 6.39
N TYR A 71 -16.01 -2.67 6.19
CA TYR A 71 -15.27 -3.44 7.20
C TYR A 71 -13.96 -2.76 7.63
N SER A 72 -13.32 -2.02 6.72
CA SER A 72 -12.09 -1.31 7.02
C SER A 72 -12.34 -0.08 7.91
N VAL A 73 -13.48 0.58 7.75
CA VAL A 73 -13.87 1.75 8.54
C VAL A 73 -14.17 1.31 9.97
N GLU A 74 -14.97 0.26 10.14
CA GLU A 74 -15.26 -0.36 11.44
C GLU A 74 -13.97 -0.80 12.17
N ARG A 75 -13.07 -1.50 11.44
CA ARG A 75 -11.74 -1.91 11.93
C ARG A 75 -10.92 -0.73 12.44
N HIS A 76 -10.88 0.38 11.69
CA HIS A 76 -10.10 1.56 12.07
C HIS A 76 -10.76 2.36 13.21
N ILE A 77 -12.10 2.46 13.25
CA ILE A 77 -12.85 3.03 14.37
C ILE A 77 -12.58 2.24 15.65
N LYS A 78 -12.58 0.89 15.59
CA LYS A 78 -12.26 0.04 16.74
C LYS A 78 -10.84 0.29 17.24
N TYR A 79 -9.86 0.35 16.34
CA TYR A 79 -8.47 0.70 16.68
C TYR A 79 -8.37 2.08 17.36
N ILE A 80 -9.06 3.10 16.84
CA ILE A 80 -9.11 4.44 17.46
C ILE A 80 -9.76 4.37 18.86
N LYS A 81 -10.82 3.57 19.06
CA LYS A 81 -11.47 3.36 20.37
C LYS A 81 -10.56 2.64 21.38
N GLU A 82 -9.64 1.80 20.91
CA GLU A 82 -8.65 1.13 21.76
C GLU A 82 -7.49 2.05 22.14
N VAL A 83 -6.95 2.81 21.18
CA VAL A 83 -5.82 3.74 21.40
C VAL A 83 -6.24 5.02 22.13
N SER A 84 -7.44 5.56 21.87
CA SER A 84 -7.91 6.80 22.49
C SER A 84 -8.43 6.63 23.93
N ARG A 85 -8.25 5.44 24.54
CA ARG A 85 -8.56 5.25 25.96
C ARG A 85 -7.69 6.21 26.79
N PRO A 86 -8.25 6.92 27.80
CA PRO A 86 -7.61 8.09 28.43
C PRO A 86 -6.33 7.83 29.25
N GLY A 87 -5.72 6.64 29.16
CA GLY A 87 -4.40 6.32 29.71
C GLY A 87 -3.25 6.31 28.69
N ALA A 88 -3.51 6.34 27.37
CA ALA A 88 -2.48 6.07 26.35
C ALA A 88 -1.96 7.33 25.59
N THR A 89 -2.78 8.37 25.42
CA THR A 89 -2.37 9.61 24.72
C THR A 89 -2.84 10.86 25.45
N SER A 90 -2.07 11.29 26.47
CA SER A 90 -2.15 12.66 26.97
C SER A 90 -1.22 13.55 26.13
N ARG A 91 -1.70 14.73 25.73
CA ARG A 91 -1.18 15.64 24.67
C ARG A 91 -1.60 15.16 23.26
N ASP A 92 -1.99 16.05 22.34
CA ASP A 92 -1.71 17.49 22.31
C ASP A 92 -2.96 18.39 22.29
N ASN A 93 -2.77 19.64 22.71
CA ASN A 93 -3.83 20.62 22.91
C ASN A 93 -4.31 21.22 21.59
N SER A 94 -5.58 21.66 21.57
CA SER A 94 -6.08 22.57 20.55
C SER A 94 -5.15 23.77 20.40
N ARG A 95 -4.57 23.94 19.20
CA ARG A 95 -3.76 25.11 18.82
C ARG A 95 -4.61 26.37 19.04
N PRO A 96 -4.29 27.26 19.99
CA PRO A 96 -5.06 28.48 20.18
C PRO A 96 -4.89 29.40 18.98
N ASP A 97 -5.97 30.09 18.64
CA ASP A 97 -6.05 31.00 17.51
C ASP A 97 -5.13 32.22 17.67
N ALA A 98 -4.63 32.75 16.56
CA ALA A 98 -3.54 33.73 16.53
C ALA A 98 -4.04 35.16 16.82
N THR A 99 -4.33 35.44 18.10
CA THR A 99 -4.67 36.81 18.53
C THR A 99 -3.42 37.70 18.61
N ILE A 100 -3.45 38.82 17.89
CA ILE A 100 -2.36 39.79 17.73
C ILE A 100 -2.04 40.47 19.08
N ARG A 101 -0.76 40.44 19.51
CA ARG A 101 -0.27 41.21 20.67
C ARG A 101 0.20 42.61 20.26
N PRO A 102 -0.19 43.69 20.95
CA PRO A 102 0.60 44.91 21.04
C PRO A 102 1.74 44.77 22.08
N LEU A 103 2.83 45.53 21.90
CA LEU A 103 4.03 45.55 22.76
C LEU A 103 3.79 46.28 24.11
N GLY A 104 4.52 45.86 25.17
CA GLY A 104 4.47 46.53 26.48
C GLY A 104 5.42 45.97 27.58
N ASN A 105 6.73 46.22 27.43
CA ASN A 105 7.81 46.40 28.44
C ASN A 105 7.94 45.57 29.76
N LYS A 106 9.14 44.96 29.91
CA LYS A 106 10.08 44.70 31.08
C LYS A 106 9.56 44.68 32.54
N VAL A 107 10.08 43.86 33.48
CA VAL A 107 11.46 43.74 34.08
C VAL A 107 11.59 42.35 34.78
N GLN A 108 12.67 41.54 34.62
CA GLN A 108 13.72 41.12 35.62
C GLN A 108 13.19 40.78 37.06
N GLU A 109 13.60 39.78 37.86
CA GLU A 109 14.83 38.95 38.07
C GLU A 109 14.47 37.72 38.98
N GLU A 110 15.22 36.62 39.23
CA GLU A 110 16.42 36.01 38.60
C GLU A 110 16.49 34.43 38.68
N PRO A 111 17.23 33.67 39.54
CA PRO A 111 17.79 32.38 39.08
C PRO A 111 17.39 31.10 39.86
N ARG A 112 17.57 29.93 39.22
CA ARG A 112 17.84 28.64 39.90
C ARG A 112 18.83 27.78 39.12
N GLN A 113 19.93 27.39 39.77
CA GLN A 113 20.89 26.42 39.24
C GLN A 113 20.65 25.01 39.82
N ALA A 114 20.82 24.02 38.95
CA ALA A 114 21.26 22.63 39.17
C ALA A 114 20.77 21.83 40.39
N THR A 115 20.04 20.75 40.11
CA THR A 115 20.27 19.44 40.74
C THR A 115 20.30 18.35 39.68
N THR A 116 21.28 17.47 39.78
CA THR A 116 21.55 16.34 38.87
C THR A 116 20.51 15.23 39.01
N SER A 117 20.12 14.62 37.88
CA SER A 117 19.59 13.25 37.85
C SER A 117 20.45 12.45 36.86
N PRO A 118 20.90 11.23 37.19
CA PRO A 118 21.72 10.44 36.28
C PRO A 118 20.90 10.05 35.04
N ASP A 119 21.57 10.05 33.89
CA ASP A 119 21.03 9.53 32.64
C ASP A 119 20.58 8.08 32.86
N GLN A 120 19.28 7.81 32.80
CA GLN A 120 18.77 6.46 32.91
C GLN A 120 19.24 5.69 31.68
N THR A 121 20.17 4.76 31.90
CA THR A 121 20.64 3.81 30.88
C THR A 121 19.44 3.29 30.12
N ARG A 122 19.35 3.73 28.85
CA ARG A 122 18.28 3.45 27.91
C ARG A 122 17.93 1.98 28.00
N GLN A 123 16.72 1.66 28.46
CA GLN A 123 16.30 0.26 28.63
C GLN A 123 16.51 -0.46 27.30
N VAL A 124 17.45 -1.41 27.29
CA VAL A 124 17.64 -2.31 26.15
C VAL A 124 16.33 -3.04 26.00
N ALA A 125 15.65 -2.84 24.88
CA ALA A 125 14.38 -3.50 24.61
C ALA A 125 14.62 -5.01 24.64
N THR A 126 14.21 -5.65 25.73
CA THR A 126 14.19 -7.10 25.83
C THR A 126 13.20 -7.60 24.79
N VAL A 127 13.73 -8.11 23.67
CA VAL A 127 12.96 -8.72 22.59
C VAL A 127 11.96 -9.68 23.22
N ARG A 128 10.65 -9.44 23.01
CA ARG A 128 9.63 -10.32 23.57
C ARG A 128 9.77 -11.68 22.90
N GLU A 129 9.49 -12.78 23.60
CA GLU A 129 9.54 -14.11 22.98
C GLU A 129 8.64 -14.21 21.74
N GLU A 130 7.56 -13.43 21.74
CA GLU A 130 6.63 -13.23 20.62
C GLU A 130 7.33 -12.64 19.38
N ASP A 131 8.18 -11.63 19.57
CA ASP A 131 8.96 -10.99 18.50
C ASP A 131 9.98 -11.97 17.91
N SER A 132 10.63 -12.79 18.75
CA SER A 132 11.61 -13.78 18.31
C SER A 132 10.97 -14.89 17.44
N ARG A 133 9.76 -15.36 17.80
CA ARG A 133 9.01 -16.33 16.97
C ARG A 133 8.57 -15.72 15.64
N TYR A 134 8.20 -14.43 15.64
CA TYR A 134 7.80 -13.72 14.44
C TYR A 134 8.99 -13.50 13.48
N VAL A 135 10.15 -13.08 14.00
CA VAL A 135 11.39 -12.97 13.22
C VAL A 135 11.78 -14.32 12.61
N ALA A 136 11.77 -15.41 13.39
CA ALA A 136 12.07 -16.75 12.87
C ALA A 136 11.03 -17.28 11.86
N ALA A 137 9.81 -16.73 11.80
CA ALA A 137 8.85 -17.01 10.73
C ALA A 137 9.20 -16.23 9.46
N LEU A 138 9.47 -14.92 9.59
CA LEU A 138 9.86 -14.05 8.48
C LEU A 138 11.19 -14.46 7.83
N GLU A 139 12.15 -14.97 8.59
CA GLU A 139 13.43 -15.48 8.07
C GLU A 139 13.20 -16.70 7.18
N ARG A 140 12.40 -17.67 7.64
CA ARG A 140 12.04 -18.86 6.84
C ARG A 140 11.26 -18.50 5.57
N GLU A 141 10.36 -17.53 5.65
CA GLU A 141 9.63 -17.02 4.47
C GLU A 141 10.58 -16.30 3.50
N ASN A 142 11.52 -15.49 4.00
CA ASN A 142 12.55 -14.85 3.17
C ASN A 142 13.45 -15.87 2.47
N ASP A 143 13.90 -16.92 3.16
CA ASP A 143 14.73 -17.97 2.58
C ASP A 143 13.98 -18.74 1.49
N PHE A 144 12.71 -19.08 1.73
CA PHE A 144 11.84 -19.69 0.73
C PHE A 144 11.68 -18.80 -0.51
N LEU A 145 11.32 -17.53 -0.32
CA LEU A 145 11.13 -16.58 -1.42
C LEU A 145 12.43 -16.34 -2.21
N ARG A 146 13.59 -16.26 -1.54
CA ARG A 146 14.90 -16.15 -2.18
C ARG A 146 15.23 -17.38 -3.01
N GLY A 147 14.93 -18.58 -2.51
CA GLY A 147 15.07 -19.84 -3.25
C GLY A 147 14.20 -19.84 -4.52
N GLU A 148 12.93 -19.48 -4.38
CA GLU A 148 11.98 -19.41 -5.51
C GLU A 148 12.39 -18.38 -6.56
N ILE A 149 12.84 -17.18 -6.14
CA ILE A 149 13.41 -16.15 -7.02
C ILE A 149 14.64 -16.69 -7.76
N SER A 150 15.53 -17.43 -7.10
CA SER A 150 16.69 -18.02 -7.74
C SER A 150 16.30 -19.02 -8.84
N VAL A 151 15.32 -19.89 -8.58
CA VAL A 151 14.83 -20.87 -9.58
C VAL A 151 14.16 -20.15 -10.75
N LYS A 152 13.30 -19.16 -10.47
CA LYS A 152 12.63 -18.35 -11.51
C LYS A 152 13.62 -17.58 -12.37
N ASN A 153 14.68 -17.02 -11.79
CA ASN A 153 15.72 -16.33 -12.54
C ASN A 153 16.46 -17.25 -13.52
N THR A 154 16.78 -18.49 -13.10
CA THR A 154 17.36 -19.51 -13.99
C THR A 154 16.41 -19.83 -15.15
N GLN A 155 15.13 -20.07 -14.87
CA GLN A 155 14.12 -20.35 -15.90
C GLN A 155 13.94 -19.19 -16.88
N ILE A 156 13.93 -17.94 -16.39
CA ILE A 156 13.86 -16.74 -17.23
C ILE A 156 15.09 -16.65 -18.14
N HIS A 157 16.29 -16.95 -17.63
CA HIS A 157 17.52 -16.94 -18.42
C HIS A 157 17.46 -17.98 -19.56
N GLU A 158 17.11 -19.23 -19.25
CA GLU A 158 16.98 -20.31 -20.24
C GLU A 158 15.94 -20.00 -21.33
N LEU A 159 14.78 -19.45 -20.95
CA LEU A 159 13.75 -19.03 -21.90
C LEU A 159 14.21 -17.85 -22.77
N THR A 160 15.00 -16.93 -22.20
CA THR A 160 15.56 -15.78 -22.91
C THR A 160 16.60 -16.20 -23.94
N GLU A 161 17.53 -17.10 -23.59
CA GLU A 161 18.51 -17.61 -24.55
C GLU A 161 17.83 -18.40 -25.68
N ARG A 162 16.87 -19.28 -25.36
CA ARG A 162 16.07 -19.96 -26.39
C ARG A 162 15.36 -18.98 -27.32
N SER A 163 14.80 -17.89 -26.80
CA SER A 163 14.17 -16.85 -27.61
C SER A 163 15.17 -16.16 -28.56
N LYS A 164 16.37 -15.81 -28.08
CA LYS A 164 17.45 -15.26 -28.92
C LYS A 164 17.87 -16.23 -30.03
N GLU A 165 18.02 -17.52 -29.70
CA GLU A 165 18.32 -18.57 -30.68
C GLU A 165 17.22 -18.65 -31.74
N THR A 166 15.94 -18.72 -31.34
CA THR A 166 14.83 -18.76 -32.30
C THR A 166 14.77 -17.51 -33.17
N ASN A 167 14.99 -16.32 -32.62
CA ASN A 167 15.02 -15.07 -33.39
C ASN A 167 16.17 -15.06 -34.39
N THR A 168 17.34 -15.58 -34.01
CA THR A 168 18.50 -15.72 -34.90
C THR A 168 18.23 -16.71 -36.04
N LEU A 169 17.60 -17.84 -35.75
CA LEU A 169 17.21 -18.84 -36.76
C LEU A 169 16.14 -18.30 -37.71
N ILE A 170 15.11 -17.63 -37.19
CA ILE A 170 14.05 -16.99 -37.98
C ILE A 170 14.64 -15.92 -38.90
N HIS A 171 15.51 -15.05 -38.40
CA HIS A 171 16.16 -14.03 -39.22
C HIS A 171 17.03 -14.67 -40.32
N ARG A 172 17.81 -15.71 -40.02
CA ARG A 172 18.60 -16.42 -41.04
C ARG A 172 17.70 -17.07 -42.10
N LEU A 173 16.58 -17.67 -41.69
CA LEU A 173 15.59 -18.25 -42.61
C LEU A 173 14.96 -17.17 -43.50
N GLN A 174 14.54 -16.04 -42.92
CA GLN A 174 14.01 -14.90 -43.66
C GLN A 174 15.04 -14.35 -44.66
N SER A 175 16.31 -14.23 -44.28
CA SER A 175 17.39 -13.79 -45.18
C SER A 175 17.66 -14.77 -46.33
N MET A 176 17.47 -16.07 -46.14
CA MET A 176 17.57 -17.07 -47.21
C MET A 176 16.34 -17.04 -48.15
N LEU A 177 15.15 -16.74 -47.63
CA LEU A 177 13.90 -16.72 -48.40
C LEU A 177 13.63 -15.38 -49.10
N ALA A 178 14.13 -14.26 -48.58
CA ALA A 178 13.87 -12.93 -49.13
C ALA A 178 14.21 -12.79 -50.63
N PRO A 179 15.36 -13.29 -51.14
CA PRO A 179 15.68 -13.23 -52.57
C PRO A 179 14.74 -14.04 -53.47
N LEU A 180 14.03 -15.04 -52.91
CA LEU A 180 13.07 -15.88 -53.64
C LEU A 180 11.64 -15.31 -53.62
N LEU A 181 11.36 -14.42 -52.67
CA LEU A 181 10.05 -13.77 -52.51
C LEU A 181 9.98 -12.38 -53.15
N ILE A 182 11.13 -11.75 -53.40
CA ILE A 182 11.22 -10.52 -54.21
C ILE A 182 11.17 -10.92 -55.69
N ALA A 183 9.96 -10.98 -56.24
CA ALA A 183 9.77 -11.02 -57.69
C ALA A 183 10.37 -9.74 -58.33
N PRO A 184 10.94 -9.82 -59.55
CA PRO A 184 11.43 -8.62 -60.24
C PRO A 184 10.26 -7.68 -60.54
N GLU A 185 10.26 -6.51 -59.90
CA GLU A 185 9.32 -5.45 -60.20
C GLU A 185 9.55 -4.98 -61.65
N ASN A 186 8.53 -5.17 -62.50
CA ASN A 186 8.64 -4.92 -63.94
C ASN A 186 8.95 -3.44 -64.23
N ARG A 187 10.21 -3.15 -64.55
CA ARG A 187 10.65 -1.85 -65.11
C ARG A 187 10.19 -1.68 -66.56
N ASN A 188 8.88 -1.68 -66.81
CA ASN A 188 8.28 -1.32 -68.08
C ASN A 188 7.35 -0.11 -67.89
N GLY A 189 7.98 1.06 -67.74
CA GLY A 189 7.29 2.35 -67.62
C GLY A 189 8.12 3.47 -68.24
N GLY A 190 7.82 3.80 -69.49
CA GLY A 190 8.31 5.00 -70.16
C GLY A 190 9.42 4.79 -71.20
N GLU A 191 9.03 4.55 -72.44
CA GLU A 191 9.44 5.39 -73.57
C GLU A 191 8.47 5.17 -74.74
N ILE A 192 7.69 6.21 -75.06
CA ILE A 192 6.84 6.27 -76.25
C ILE A 192 7.49 7.31 -77.18
N GLN A 193 7.78 6.90 -78.42
CA GLN A 193 8.04 7.79 -79.56
C GLN A 193 6.99 7.50 -80.63
#